data_AF-A0A9E0KT51-F1
#
_entry.id   AF-A0A9E0KT51-F1
#
_cell.length_a   1.000
_cell.length_b   1.000
_cell.length_c   1.000
_cell.angle_alpha   90.00
_cell.angle_beta   90.00
_cell.angle_gamma   90.00
#
_symmetry.space_group_name_H-M   'P 1'
#
loop_
_entity.id
_entity.type
_entity.pdbx_description
1 polymer ?
#
loop_
_entity_poly.entity_id
_entity_poly.type
_entity_poly.pdbx_seq_one_letter_code
_entity_poly.pdbx_strand_id
1 'polypeptide(L)' 'MNRDENWQTKVLLTGGAVGAAIGLVTSWLLIRTSREVRGGPPAITTGDAIKVGVTIFGLVRAIAALGDRQ' A
#
# COMPACT_ATOMS: atom_id res chain seq x y z
N MET A 1 6.05 -24.08 22.67
CA MET A 1 6.04 -22.70 22.15
C MET A 1 4.96 -22.58 21.09
N ASN A 2 3.82 -21.99 21.49
CA ASN A 2 2.83 -21.20 20.75
C ASN A 2 2.70 -21.43 19.23
N ARG A 3 1.80 -22.35 18.80
CA ARG A 3 1.40 -22.44 17.37
C ARG A 3 0.57 -21.23 16.92
N ASP A 4 -0.15 -20.59 17.85
CA ASP A 4 -1.00 -19.42 17.58
C ASP A 4 -0.18 -18.16 17.24
N GLU A 5 0.99 -18.02 17.86
CA GLU A 5 1.88 -16.87 17.62
C GLU A 5 2.51 -16.95 16.22
N ASN A 6 2.71 -18.16 15.70
CA ASN A 6 3.39 -18.39 14.43
C ASN A 6 2.52 -17.99 13.23
N TRP A 7 1.21 -18.25 13.24
CA TRP A 7 0.36 -17.87 12.10
C TRP A 7 0.11 -16.36 12.06
N GLN A 8 -0.13 -15.73 13.21
CA GLN A 8 -0.29 -14.27 13.30
C GLN A 8 0.99 -13.54 12.88
N THR A 9 2.14 -13.97 13.40
CA THR A 9 3.45 -13.40 13.05
C THR A 9 3.77 -13.64 11.57
N LYS A 10 3.50 -14.85 11.05
CA LYS A 10 3.72 -15.16 9.64
C LYS A 10 2.85 -14.31 8.72
N VAL A 11 1.58 -14.11 9.06
CA VAL A 11 0.67 -13.25 8.27
C VAL A 11 1.15 -11.80 8.29
N LEU A 12 1.52 -11.27 9.46
CA LEU A 12 2.01 -9.90 9.59
C LEU A 12 3.31 -9.68 8.83
N LEU A 13 4.25 -10.63 8.93
CA LEU A 13 5.53 -10.57 8.24
C LEU A 13 5.37 -10.70 6.72
N THR A 14 4.53 -11.63 6.26
CA THR A 14 4.25 -11.84 4.84
C THR A 14 3.50 -10.64 4.25
N GLY A 15 2.46 -10.16 4.92
CA GLY A 15 1.68 -9.00 4.50
C GLY A 15 2.53 -7.72 4.48
N GLY A 16 3.36 -7.51 5.51
CA GLY A 16 4.30 -6.39 5.58
C GLY A 16 5.35 -6.43 4.46
N ALA A 17 5.94 -7.59 4.20
CA ALA A 17 6.92 -7.76 3.12
C ALA A 17 6.30 -7.51 1.73
N VAL A 18 5.09 -8.03 1.49
CA VAL A 18 4.35 -7.81 0.23
C VAL A 18 3.97 -6.33 0.08
N GLY A 19 3.45 -5.69 1.13
CA GLY A 19 3.09 -4.27 1.11
C GLY A 19 4.31 -3.38 0.84
N ALA A 20 5.44 -3.68 1.47
CA ALA A 20 6.70 -2.97 1.23
C ALA A 20 7.18 -3.15 -0.23
N ALA A 21 7.14 -4.37 -0.76
CA ALA A 21 7.52 -4.64 -2.15
C ALA A 21 6.64 -3.86 -3.14
N ILE A 22 5.32 -3.85 -2.94
CA ILE A 22 4.38 -3.08 -3.77
C ILE A 22 4.66 -1.58 -3.67
N GLY A 23 4.90 -1.07 -2.46
CA GLY A 23 5.24 0.36 -2.25
C GLY A 23 6.52 0.79 -2.98
N LEU A 24 7.55 -0.07 -2.95
CA LEU A 24 8.80 0.14 -3.68
C LEU A 24 8.60 0.12 -5.20
N VAL A 25 7.86 -0.87 -5.72
CA VAL A 25 7.54 -0.97 -7.15
C VAL A 25 6.76 0.24 -7.63
N THR A 26 5.77 0.68 -6.85
CA THR A 26 4.93 1.84 -7.18
C THR A 26 5.76 3.14 -7.22
N SER A 27 6.66 3.33 -6.25
CA SER A 27 7.58 4.47 -6.23
C SER A 27 8.54 4.44 -7.42
N TRP A 28 9.08 3.27 -7.76
CA TRP A 28 9.97 3.11 -8.91
C TRP A 28 9.24 3.41 -10.23
N LEU A 29 8.01 2.93 -10.38
CA LEU A 29 7.18 3.20 -11.54
C LEU A 29 6.89 4.71 -11.67
N LEU A 30 6.60 5.39 -10.56
CA LEU A 30 6.36 6.83 -10.54
C LEU A 30 7.59 7.60 -11.04
N ILE A 31 8.79 7.25 -10.56
CA ILE A 31 10.05 7.88 -10.99
C ILE A 31 10.27 7.64 -12.49
N ARG A 32 10.06 6.41 -12.95
CA ARG A 32 10.23 6.04 -14.36
C ARG A 32 9.27 6.80 -15.26
N THR A 33 7.97 6.81 -14.92
CA THR A 33 6.94 7.56 -15.63
C THR A 33 7.24 9.06 -15.65
N SER A 34 7.71 9.61 -14.53
CA SER A 34 8.01 11.05 -14.44
C SER A 34 9.17 11.45 -15.36
N ARG A 35 10.18 10.58 -15.47
CA ARG A 35 11.32 10.77 -16.40
C ARG A 35 10.91 10.62 -17.87
N GLU A 36 10.15 9.59 -18.20
CA GLU A 36 9.78 9.26 -19.59
C GLU A 36 8.70 10.18 -20.16
N VAL A 37 7.70 10.56 -19.35
CA VAL A 37 6.49 11.26 -19.84
C VAL A 37 6.55 12.77 -19.62
N ARG A 38 7.14 13.23 -18.50
CA ARG A 38 7.08 14.65 -18.09
C ARG A 38 8.43 15.35 -18.05
N GLY A 39 9.55 14.62 -18.16
CA GLY A 39 10.90 15.19 -18.18
C GLY A 39 11.29 15.96 -16.90
N GLY A 40 10.57 15.76 -15.79
CA GLY A 40 10.72 16.57 -14.57
C GLY A 40 10.05 15.94 -13.34
N PRO A 41 10.15 16.59 -12.17
CA PRO A 41 9.56 16.10 -10.93
C PRO A 41 8.04 15.88 -11.08
N PRO A 42 7.47 14.78 -10.57
CA PRO A 42 6.02 14.61 -10.59
C PRO A 42 5.37 15.75 -9.82
N ALA A 43 4.57 16.56 -10.52
CA ALA A 43 3.71 17.56 -9.90
C ALA A 43 2.57 16.84 -9.18
N ILE A 44 2.79 16.46 -7.93
CA ILE A 44 1.75 15.95 -7.03
C ILE A 44 1.04 17.17 -6.44
N THR A 45 -0.21 17.40 -6.86
CA THR A 45 -1.06 18.42 -6.24
C THR A 45 -1.63 17.88 -4.92
N THR A 46 -1.91 18.77 -3.95
CA THR A 46 -2.56 18.42 -2.67
C THR A 46 -3.82 17.57 -2.85
N GLY A 47 -4.62 17.86 -3.88
CA GLY A 47 -5.81 17.07 -4.23
C GLY A 47 -5.51 15.62 -4.64
N ASP A 48 -4.39 15.37 -5.33
CA ASP A 48 -3.98 14.01 -5.69
C ASP A 48 -3.54 13.23 -4.45
N ALA A 49 -2.81 13.88 -3.55
CA ALA A 49 -2.40 13.28 -2.28
C ALA A 49 -3.61 12.89 -1.42
N ILE A 50 -4.63 13.76 -1.33
CA ILE A 50 -5.88 13.47 -0.63
C ILE A 50 -6.62 12.30 -1.30
N LYS A 51 -6.74 12.29 -2.63
CA LYS A 51 -7.43 11.22 -3.36
C LYS A 51 -6.77 9.86 -3.13
N VAL A 52 -5.43 9.80 -3.18
CA VAL A 52 -4.66 8.59 -2.87
C VAL A 52 -4.88 8.16 -1.43
N GLY A 53 -4.80 9.10 -0.47
CA GLY A 53 -5.05 8.82 0.94
C GLY A 53 -6.44 8.21 1.19
N VAL A 54 -7.49 8.84 0.66
CA VAL A 54 -8.88 8.35 0.78
C VAL A 54 -9.03 6.95 0.18
N THR A 55 -8.35 6.67 -0.95
CA THR A 55 -8.37 5.33 -1.56
C THR A 55 -7.75 4.28 -0.64
N ILE A 56 -6.60 4.59 -0.01
CA ILE A 56 -5.95 3.70 0.96
C ILE A 56 -6.87 3.46 2.17
N PHE A 57 -7.48 4.51 2.72
CA PHE A 57 -8.44 4.37 3.83
C PHE A 57 -9.67 3.54 3.45
N GLY A 58 -10.16 3.68 2.21
CA GLY A 58 -11.24 2.85 1.67
C GLY A 58 -10.88 1.37 1.65
N LEU A 59 -9.66 1.04 1.22
CA LEU A 59 -9.14 -0.33 1.24
C LEU A 59 -9.03 -0.90 2.66
N VAL A 60 -8.46 -0.13 3.59
CA VAL A 60 -8.37 -0.53 5.01
C VAL A 60 -9.76 -0.81 5.58
N ARG A 61 -10.73 0.06 5.30
CA ARG A 61 -12.12 -0.14 5.73
C ARG A 61 -12.75 -1.38 5.10
N ALA A 62 -12.50 -1.66 3.81
CA ALA A 62 -13.02 -2.84 3.14
C ALA A 62 -12.49 -4.14 3.76
N ILE A 63 -11.19 -4.17 4.11
CA ILE A 63 -10.56 -5.31 4.79
C ILE A 63 -11.14 -5.47 6.21
N ALA A 64 -11.28 -4.37 6.97
CA ALA A 64 -11.87 -4.40 8.31
C ALA A 64 -13.31 -4.92 8.28
N ALA A 65 -14.12 -4.47 7.31
CA ALA A 65 -15.49 -4.93 7.12
C ALA A 65 -15.59 -6.41 6.71
N LEU A 66 -14.54 -6.98 6.12
CA LEU A 66 -14.49 -8.42 5.83
C LEU A 66 -14.33 -9.26 7.10
N GLY A 67 -13.60 -8.74 8.09
CA GLY A 67 -13.49 -9.36 9.42
C GLY A 67 -14.76 -9.24 10.26
N ASP A 68 -15.56 -8.19 10.06
CA ASP A 68 -16.80 -7.93 10.78
C ASP A 68 -18.00 -8.81 10.33
N ARG A 69 -17.87 -9.49 9.18
CA ARG A 69 -18.88 -10.44 8.66
C ARG A 69 -18.62 -11.91 9.06
N GLN A 70 -17.68 -12.16 9.97
CA GLN A 70 -17.43 -13.48 10.54
C GLN A 70 -17.86 -13.54 12.00
#